data_AF-A0A961HR27-F1
#
_entry.id   AF-A0A961HR27-F1
#
_cell.length_a   1.000
_cell.length_b   1.000
_cell.length_c   1.000
_cell.angle_alpha   90.00
_cell.angle_beta   90.00
_cell.angle_gamma   90.00
#
_symmetry.space_group_name_H-M   'P 1'
#
loop_
_entity.id
_entity.type
_entity.pdbx_description
1 polymer ?
#
loop_
_entity_poly.entity_id
_entity_poly.type
_entity_poly.pdbx_seq_one_letter_code
_entity_poly.pdbx_strand_id
1 'polypeptide(L)'
;MGRFRFGRNDAAYACILFFTGFLALPFSASLAEPVFHHGDESISLAPVVDTTKKAVEADNTWWVTDETLDPASARSMQSCKDAFPDVRFFAETKPFENTGKTVAGASKEPIVWFCREFKVEGKPLGAYAVELAQIDDRDRTYLNGALIGATGDFDAELAQAYDWARIYPVGDSQIREGSNLLLVQVRGYSLATKWGMFVDRTRFGTASSIYSRFYAFNFMAAGFLIMYFTAASYFLFLFLRRQKEREYLFFAIFTFLLVIYQFFRTQLKYEISEDFLLWKRMEYIVLFLLVPSFYYFFRAYFHMPSSRWQKLLDYGML
;
A
#
# COMPACT_ATOMS: atom_id res chain seq x y z
N MET A 1 -10.55 -35.41 45.82
CA MET A 1 -9.36 -34.58 45.54
C MET A 1 -8.66 -35.13 44.29
N GLY A 2 -9.18 -34.79 43.10
CA GLY A 2 -8.57 -35.18 41.83
C GLY A 2 -7.68 -34.04 41.33
N ARG A 3 -6.36 -34.25 41.31
CA ARG A 3 -5.41 -33.30 40.69
C ARG A 3 -5.51 -33.44 39.18
N PHE A 4 -6.17 -32.50 38.51
CA PHE A 4 -5.99 -32.28 37.07
C PHE A 4 -4.55 -31.83 36.83
N ARG A 5 -3.72 -32.71 36.26
CA ARG A 5 -2.43 -32.35 35.68
C ARG A 5 -2.71 -31.73 34.31
N PHE A 6 -2.65 -30.41 34.23
CA PHE A 6 -2.50 -29.71 32.94
C PHE A 6 -1.18 -30.16 32.33
N GLY A 7 -1.23 -30.69 31.11
CA GLY A 7 -0.04 -31.13 30.40
C GLY A 7 0.84 -29.93 30.09
N ARG A 8 2.16 -30.08 30.24
CA ARG A 8 3.17 -29.04 29.96
C ARG A 8 3.14 -28.53 28.51
N ASN A 9 2.43 -29.22 27.63
CA ASN A 9 2.21 -28.87 26.23
C ASN A 9 0.96 -28.00 26.02
N ASP A 10 -0.06 -28.05 26.88
CA ASP A 10 -1.35 -27.42 26.58
C ASP A 10 -1.27 -25.88 26.46
N ALA A 11 -0.38 -25.24 27.22
CA ALA A 11 -0.17 -23.79 27.14
C ALA A 11 0.58 -23.34 25.88
N ALA A 12 1.56 -24.14 25.42
CA ALA A 12 2.27 -23.86 24.17
C ALA A 12 1.37 -24.12 22.96
N TYR A 13 0.53 -25.16 23.03
CA TYR A 13 -0.46 -25.49 22.01
C TYR A 13 -1.57 -24.43 21.94
N ALA A 14 -2.04 -23.92 23.09
CA ALA A 14 -2.99 -22.82 23.14
C ALA A 14 -2.41 -21.53 22.55
N CYS A 15 -1.16 -21.19 22.87
CA CYS A 15 -0.48 -20.04 22.24
C CYS A 15 -0.31 -20.23 20.74
N ILE A 16 0.18 -21.39 20.27
CA ILE A 16 0.39 -21.63 18.84
C ILE A 16 -0.94 -21.61 18.09
N LEU A 17 -2.00 -22.23 18.61
CA LEU A 17 -3.34 -22.22 18.00
C LEU A 17 -3.94 -20.81 17.97
N PHE A 18 -3.76 -20.02 19.03
CA PHE A 18 -4.18 -18.62 19.10
C PHE A 18 -3.44 -17.75 18.07
N PHE A 19 -2.13 -17.98 17.89
CA PHE A 19 -1.31 -17.27 16.91
C PHE A 19 -1.58 -17.72 15.46
N THR A 20 -1.83 -19.02 15.21
CA THR A 20 -2.22 -19.51 13.87
C THR A 20 -3.63 -19.09 13.47
N GLY A 21 -4.53 -18.91 14.45
CA GLY A 21 -5.88 -18.37 14.21
C GLY A 21 -5.85 -16.91 13.75
N PHE A 22 -4.89 -16.11 14.23
CA PHE A 22 -4.66 -14.74 13.77
C PHE A 22 -3.96 -14.66 12.40
N LEU A 23 -3.13 -15.65 12.05
CA LEU A 23 -2.51 -15.79 10.73
C LEU A 23 -3.52 -16.09 9.60
N ALA A 24 -4.67 -16.67 9.94
CA ALA A 24 -5.75 -17.00 9.00
C ALA A 24 -6.76 -15.87 8.79
N LEU A 25 -6.67 -14.78 9.56
CA LEU A 25 -7.37 -13.55 9.18
C LEU A 25 -6.62 -12.99 7.97
N PRO A 26 -7.27 -12.83 6.80
CA PRO A 26 -6.73 -11.92 5.81
C PRO A 26 -6.55 -10.58 6.53
N PHE A 27 -5.30 -10.16 6.74
CA PHE A 27 -4.98 -8.83 7.26
C PHE A 27 -5.59 -7.74 6.36
N SER A 28 -6.03 -8.12 5.16
CA SER A 28 -6.83 -7.35 4.20
C SER A 28 -8.33 -7.18 4.56
N ALA A 29 -8.91 -7.95 5.48
CA ALA A 29 -10.36 -7.90 5.75
C ALA A 29 -10.79 -7.28 7.10
N SER A 30 -9.86 -7.07 8.05
CA SER A 30 -10.22 -6.70 9.43
C SER A 30 -9.88 -5.25 9.84
N LEU A 31 -9.38 -4.42 8.93
CA LEU A 31 -9.16 -3.00 9.19
C LEU A 31 -10.06 -2.17 8.26
N ALA A 32 -11.37 -2.31 8.44
CA ALA A 32 -12.24 -1.16 8.22
C ALA A 32 -11.69 -0.05 9.15
N GLU A 33 -11.32 1.10 8.57
CA GLU A 33 -10.74 2.22 9.31
C GLU A 33 -11.59 2.52 10.56
N PRO A 34 -11.00 2.66 11.77
CA PRO A 34 -11.73 3.31 12.85
C PRO A 34 -12.03 4.73 12.40
N VAL A 35 -13.31 5.04 12.23
CA VAL A 35 -13.80 6.39 11.97
C VAL A 35 -13.53 7.21 13.24
N PHE A 36 -12.38 7.88 13.28
CA PHE A 36 -12.10 8.88 14.29
C PHE A 36 -12.84 10.16 13.91
N HIS A 37 -13.93 10.47 14.62
CA HIS A 37 -14.60 11.77 14.53
C HIS A 37 -13.78 12.84 15.26
N HIS A 38 -12.72 13.32 14.63
CA HIS A 38 -12.28 14.70 14.81
C HIS A 38 -12.77 15.51 13.62
N GLY A 39 -13.17 16.76 13.84
CA GLY A 39 -13.68 17.63 12.79
C GLY A 39 -12.60 17.84 11.73
N ASP A 40 -12.61 16.98 10.71
CA ASP A 40 -11.56 16.86 9.69
C ASP A 40 -11.90 17.77 8.50
N GLU A 41 -11.07 18.79 8.27
CA GLU A 41 -11.05 19.60 7.04
C GLU A 41 -10.32 18.88 5.88
N SER A 42 -10.63 17.59 5.65
CA SER A 42 -10.11 16.85 4.50
C SER A 42 -11.21 16.62 3.47
N ILE A 43 -11.03 17.14 2.26
CA ILE A 43 -11.93 16.95 1.13
C ILE A 43 -11.50 15.68 0.41
N SER A 44 -12.24 14.59 0.65
CA SER A 44 -12.08 13.37 -0.15
C SER A 44 -12.46 13.67 -1.60
N LEU A 45 -11.53 13.50 -2.54
CA LEU A 45 -11.82 13.61 -3.97
C LEU A 45 -12.37 12.26 -4.47
N ALA A 46 -13.35 11.66 -3.78
CA ALA A 46 -14.16 10.48 -4.14
C ALA A 46 -15.07 10.18 -2.93
N PRO A 47 -16.23 9.51 -3.05
CA PRO A 47 -17.33 9.76 -2.14
C PRO A 47 -17.11 9.08 -0.80
N VAL A 48 -16.75 9.87 0.21
CA VAL A 48 -17.12 9.61 1.60
C VAL A 48 -17.53 10.95 2.20
N VAL A 49 -18.85 11.10 2.34
CA VAL A 49 -19.53 12.06 3.23
C VAL A 49 -19.30 11.56 4.67
N ASP A 50 -18.81 12.41 5.57
CA ASP A 50 -19.65 13.01 6.62
C ASP A 50 -18.85 14.00 7.49
N THR A 51 -19.30 15.25 7.53
CA THR A 51 -19.92 15.80 8.74
C THR A 51 -20.68 17.09 8.40
N THR A 52 -22.01 16.99 8.40
CA THR A 52 -23.00 18.04 8.74
C THR A 52 -23.61 19.00 7.71
N LYS A 53 -23.18 19.18 6.45
CA LYS A 53 -24.01 19.93 5.45
C LYS A 53 -23.86 19.39 4.04
N LYS A 54 -25.01 19.25 3.36
CA LYS A 54 -25.20 18.77 1.97
C LYS A 54 -24.06 19.18 1.03
N ALA A 55 -23.23 18.21 0.64
CA ALA A 55 -22.30 18.35 -0.48
C ALA A 55 -23.03 18.03 -1.79
N VAL A 56 -22.91 18.95 -2.74
CA VAL A 56 -23.40 18.82 -4.13
C VAL A 56 -22.51 17.82 -4.87
N GLU A 57 -23.13 16.90 -5.62
CA GLU A 57 -22.47 15.97 -6.55
C GLU A 57 -21.47 16.72 -7.45
N ALA A 58 -20.17 16.51 -7.19
CA ALA A 58 -19.13 16.73 -8.18
C ALA A 58 -18.75 15.35 -8.73
N ASP A 59 -18.96 15.18 -10.05
CA ASP A 59 -18.75 13.94 -10.80
C ASP A 59 -17.44 13.24 -10.40
N ASN A 60 -17.51 11.96 -10.02
CA ASN A 60 -16.35 11.14 -9.59
C ASN A 60 -15.40 10.76 -10.74
N THR A 61 -15.43 11.52 -11.83
CA THR A 61 -14.91 11.10 -13.12
C THR A 61 -13.53 11.72 -13.32
N TRP A 62 -12.50 10.88 -13.41
CA TRP A 62 -11.21 11.32 -13.93
C TRP A 62 -11.29 11.41 -15.45
N TRP A 63 -10.76 12.48 -16.01
CA TRP A 63 -10.58 12.62 -17.45
C TRP A 63 -9.22 12.05 -17.84
N VAL A 64 -9.19 11.13 -18.79
CA VAL A 64 -7.98 10.41 -19.18
C VAL A 64 -7.68 10.62 -20.65
N THR A 65 -6.40 10.77 -20.98
CA THR A 65 -5.91 10.87 -22.35
C THR A 65 -4.50 10.27 -22.48
N ASP A 66 -4.16 9.72 -23.65
CA ASP A 66 -2.79 9.30 -24.01
C ASP A 66 -2.05 10.39 -24.80
N GLU A 67 -2.75 11.48 -25.16
CA GLU A 67 -2.15 12.64 -25.80
C GLU A 67 -1.27 13.43 -24.83
N THR A 68 -0.24 14.09 -25.35
CA THR A 68 0.67 14.90 -24.54
C THR A 68 0.01 16.19 -24.08
N LEU A 69 -0.05 16.43 -22.77
CA LEU A 69 -0.53 17.69 -22.19
C LEU A 69 0.64 18.61 -21.86
N ASP A 70 0.47 19.92 -22.08
CA ASP A 70 1.32 20.96 -21.49
C ASP A 70 0.73 21.41 -20.14
N PRO A 71 1.34 21.07 -18.99
CA PRO A 71 0.83 21.48 -17.69
C PRO A 71 0.65 22.99 -17.54
N ALA A 72 1.43 23.82 -18.26
CA ALA A 72 1.33 25.28 -18.15
C ALA A 72 -0.06 25.82 -18.52
N SER A 73 -0.77 25.15 -19.43
CA SER A 73 -2.14 25.52 -19.85
C SER A 73 -3.16 25.43 -18.73
N ALA A 74 -2.93 24.59 -17.72
CA ALA A 74 -3.80 24.46 -16.55
C ALA A 74 -3.69 25.64 -15.57
N ARG A 75 -2.74 26.57 -15.76
CA ARG A 75 -2.55 27.72 -14.84
C ARG A 75 -3.70 28.72 -14.88
N SER A 76 -4.44 28.86 -15.96
CA SER A 76 -5.48 29.90 -16.06
C SER A 76 -6.90 29.36 -16.12
N MET A 77 -7.06 28.03 -16.17
CA MET A 77 -8.34 27.39 -16.47
C MET A 77 -8.97 26.76 -15.24
N GLN A 78 -10.30 26.62 -15.31
CA GLN A 78 -11.12 26.07 -14.24
C GLN A 78 -11.60 24.65 -14.53
N SER A 79 -11.47 24.18 -15.77
CA SER A 79 -11.87 22.85 -16.22
C SER A 79 -10.78 22.16 -17.06
N CYS A 80 -10.74 20.83 -17.02
CA CYS A 80 -9.87 19.98 -17.84
C CYS A 80 -10.11 20.19 -19.34
N LYS A 81 -11.38 20.29 -19.76
CA LYS A 81 -11.72 20.47 -21.18
C LYS A 81 -11.37 21.87 -21.68
N ASP A 82 -11.52 22.88 -20.82
CA ASP A 82 -11.15 24.26 -21.15
C ASP A 82 -9.64 24.46 -21.19
N ALA A 83 -8.89 23.73 -20.33
CA ALA A 83 -7.44 23.71 -20.32
C ALA A 83 -6.84 23.07 -21.58
N PHE A 84 -7.54 22.10 -22.18
CA PHE A 84 -7.05 21.32 -23.30
C PHE A 84 -8.17 21.08 -24.33
N PRO A 85 -8.56 22.12 -25.10
CA PRO A 85 -9.71 22.05 -26.01
C PRO A 85 -9.49 21.11 -27.19
N ASP A 86 -8.23 20.96 -27.63
CA ASP A 86 -7.85 20.13 -28.78
C ASP A 86 -7.63 18.66 -28.42
N VAL A 87 -7.67 18.31 -27.12
CA VAL A 87 -7.33 16.98 -26.62
C VAL A 87 -8.58 16.13 -26.43
N ARG A 88 -8.51 14.88 -26.87
CA ARG A 88 -9.60 13.92 -26.61
C ARG A 88 -9.49 13.32 -25.21
N PHE A 89 -10.45 13.67 -24.36
CA PHE A 89 -10.61 13.04 -23.05
C PHE A 89 -11.60 11.89 -23.04
N PHE A 90 -11.29 10.88 -22.25
CA PHE A 90 -12.16 9.76 -21.90
C PHE A 90 -12.54 9.85 -20.42
N ALA A 91 -13.82 9.68 -20.11
CA ALA A 91 -14.32 9.64 -18.75
C ALA A 91 -14.01 8.27 -18.12
N GLU A 92 -13.22 8.24 -17.06
CA GLU A 92 -12.94 7.04 -16.27
C GLU A 92 -13.88 6.99 -15.07
N THR A 93 -14.87 6.09 -15.13
CA THR A 93 -15.95 5.97 -14.14
C THR A 93 -15.87 4.69 -13.32
N LYS A 94 -15.00 3.75 -13.67
CA LYS A 94 -14.86 2.46 -13.00
C LYS A 94 -13.50 2.35 -12.29
N PRO A 95 -13.43 2.65 -10.99
CA PRO A 95 -12.22 2.38 -10.22
C PRO A 95 -11.84 0.89 -10.34
N PHE A 96 -10.55 0.60 -10.49
CA PHE A 96 -9.92 -0.74 -10.57
C PHE A 96 -10.00 -1.54 -11.89
N GLU A 97 -10.82 -1.14 -12.86
CA GLU A 97 -10.85 -1.81 -14.18
C GLU A 97 -10.03 -1.03 -15.21
N ASN A 98 -8.79 -1.46 -15.47
CA ASN A 98 -8.01 -1.03 -16.66
C ASN A 98 -7.80 0.48 -16.80
N THR A 99 -7.54 1.18 -15.70
CA THR A 99 -7.47 2.64 -15.66
C THR A 99 -6.34 3.19 -16.54
N GLY A 100 -6.68 3.92 -17.62
CA GLY A 100 -5.73 4.41 -18.63
C GLY A 100 -5.43 3.44 -19.77
N LYS A 101 -5.70 2.14 -19.61
CA LYS A 101 -5.56 1.13 -20.67
C LYS A 101 -6.66 1.24 -21.73
N THR A 102 -7.82 1.77 -21.35
CA THR A 102 -8.89 2.16 -22.29
C THR A 102 -8.38 3.12 -23.37
N VAL A 103 -7.34 3.89 -23.06
CA VAL A 103 -6.78 4.91 -23.96
C VAL A 103 -5.47 4.44 -24.61
N ALA A 104 -4.45 4.05 -23.83
CA ALA A 104 -3.12 3.72 -24.38
C ALA A 104 -2.96 2.27 -24.89
N GLY A 105 -4.02 1.46 -24.87
CA GLY A 105 -4.03 0.12 -25.44
C GLY A 105 -3.01 -0.84 -24.81
N ALA A 106 -2.31 -1.61 -25.66
CA ALA A 106 -1.35 -2.65 -25.26
C ALA A 106 0.12 -2.21 -25.34
N SER A 107 0.39 -0.90 -25.25
CA SER A 107 1.78 -0.41 -25.19
C SER A 107 2.52 -1.00 -23.99
N LYS A 108 3.82 -1.28 -24.15
CA LYS A 108 4.68 -1.85 -23.11
C LYS A 108 4.96 -0.84 -21.99
N GLU A 109 5.09 0.43 -22.35
CA GLU A 109 5.32 1.56 -21.44
C GLU A 109 4.40 2.73 -21.82
N PRO A 110 3.10 2.59 -21.56
CA PRO A 110 2.13 3.62 -21.91
C PRO A 110 2.32 4.86 -21.03
N ILE A 111 2.22 6.03 -21.65
CA ILE A 111 2.12 7.32 -20.96
C ILE A 111 0.67 7.76 -21.06
N VAL A 112 0.07 8.06 -19.91
CA VAL A 112 -1.29 8.58 -19.83
C VAL A 112 -1.35 9.76 -18.89
N TRP A 113 -2.27 10.65 -19.16
CA TRP A 113 -2.58 11.79 -18.33
C TRP A 113 -3.96 11.62 -17.72
N PHE A 114 -4.03 11.83 -16.41
CA PHE A 114 -5.26 11.95 -15.67
C PHE A 114 -5.46 13.42 -15.30
N CYS A 115 -6.65 13.95 -15.58
CA CYS A 115 -7.05 15.31 -15.22
C CYS A 115 -8.28 15.25 -14.33
N ARG A 116 -8.25 16.05 -13.27
CA ARG A 116 -9.38 16.22 -12.37
C ARG A 116 -9.53 17.63 -11.89
N GLU A 117 -10.79 18.04 -11.82
CA GLU A 117 -11.23 19.31 -11.29
C GLU A 117 -11.72 19.12 -9.86
N PHE A 118 -11.37 20.05 -8.99
CA PHE A 118 -11.92 20.08 -7.63
C PHE A 118 -12.06 21.51 -7.15
N LYS A 119 -12.99 21.73 -6.22
CA LYS A 119 -13.26 23.05 -5.65
C LYS A 119 -12.81 23.10 -4.20
N VAL A 120 -12.18 24.21 -3.85
CA VAL A 120 -11.77 24.53 -2.47
C VAL A 120 -12.63 25.70 -2.02
N GLU A 121 -13.37 25.50 -0.93
CA GLU A 121 -14.19 26.55 -0.32
C GLU A 121 -13.36 27.35 0.67
N GLY A 122 -13.38 28.68 0.53
CA GLY A 122 -12.60 29.59 1.36
C GLY A 122 -11.12 29.62 1.02
N LYS A 123 -10.41 30.58 1.62
CA LYS A 123 -8.97 30.70 1.45
C LYS A 123 -8.28 29.54 2.19
N PRO A 124 -7.47 28.73 1.50
CA PRO A 124 -6.71 27.66 2.16
C PRO A 124 -5.75 28.28 3.18
N LEU A 125 -5.85 27.83 4.44
CA LEU A 125 -5.00 28.27 5.54
C LEU A 125 -4.12 27.10 5.98
N GLY A 126 -2.81 27.27 5.92
CA GLY A 126 -1.82 26.28 6.32
C GLY A 126 -1.42 25.32 5.21
N ALA A 127 -0.59 24.33 5.57
CA ALA A 127 -0.03 23.39 4.61
C ALA A 127 -1.08 22.36 4.17
N TYR A 128 -1.18 22.13 2.86
CA TYR A 128 -2.03 21.10 2.26
C TYR A 128 -1.19 19.95 1.69
N ALA A 129 -1.83 18.82 1.45
CA ALA A 129 -1.24 17.72 0.69
C ALA A 129 -2.28 17.07 -0.21
N VAL A 130 -1.79 16.38 -1.23
CA VAL A 130 -2.58 15.48 -2.09
C VAL A 130 -2.12 14.06 -1.82
N GLU A 131 -3.01 13.21 -1.34
CA GLU A 131 -2.83 11.77 -1.35
C GLU A 131 -3.39 11.24 -2.67
N LEU A 132 -2.59 10.56 -3.48
CA LEU A 132 -3.10 9.88 -4.67
C LEU A 132 -3.38 8.42 -4.36
N ALA A 133 -4.25 7.86 -5.20
CA ALA A 133 -4.42 6.44 -5.36
C ALA A 133 -3.09 5.69 -5.57
N GLN A 134 -3.12 4.37 -5.44
CA GLN A 134 -2.00 3.55 -5.88
C GLN A 134 -1.78 3.77 -7.38
N ILE A 135 -0.53 3.97 -7.79
CA ILE A 135 -0.16 4.17 -9.19
C ILE A 135 0.85 3.10 -9.59
N ASP A 136 0.61 2.47 -10.74
CA ASP A 136 1.57 1.60 -11.42
C ASP A 136 2.00 2.27 -12.74
N ASP A 137 3.22 2.77 -12.89
CA ASP A 137 4.37 2.62 -11.99
C ASP A 137 4.87 3.98 -11.48
N ARG A 138 5.11 4.91 -12.41
CA ARG A 138 5.76 6.19 -12.15
C ARG A 138 4.82 7.34 -12.44
N ASP A 139 4.98 8.43 -11.72
CA ASP A 139 4.13 9.59 -11.91
C ASP A 139 4.82 10.94 -11.73
N ARG A 140 4.27 11.93 -12.41
CA ARG A 140 4.52 13.37 -12.16
C ARG A 140 3.16 14.03 -11.95
N THR A 141 3.02 14.70 -10.83
CA THR A 141 1.76 15.30 -10.42
C THR A 141 1.87 16.81 -10.38
N TYR A 142 0.90 17.48 -11.02
CA TYR A 142 0.84 18.92 -11.16
C TYR A 142 -0.48 19.45 -10.59
N LEU A 143 -0.40 20.54 -9.85
CA LEU A 143 -1.56 21.30 -9.40
C LEU A 143 -1.54 22.67 -10.07
N ASN A 144 -2.63 23.02 -10.77
CA ASN A 144 -2.78 24.29 -11.49
C ASN A 144 -1.56 24.59 -12.40
N GLY A 145 -1.00 23.54 -13.02
CA GLY A 145 0.16 23.64 -13.90
C GLY A 145 1.52 23.84 -13.23
N ALA A 146 1.61 23.69 -11.91
CA ALA A 146 2.86 23.62 -11.16
C ALA A 146 3.10 22.19 -10.67
N LEU A 147 4.33 21.67 -10.85
CA LEU A 147 4.70 20.35 -10.33
C LEU A 147 4.65 20.38 -8.79
N ILE A 148 3.92 19.44 -8.18
CA ILE A 148 3.84 19.27 -6.72
C ILE A 148 4.59 18.03 -6.23
N GLY A 149 4.86 17.07 -7.12
CA GLY A 149 5.65 15.90 -6.77
C GLY A 149 5.81 14.93 -7.93
N ALA A 150 6.75 14.01 -7.75
CA ALA A 150 7.02 12.93 -8.68
C ALA A 150 7.50 11.71 -7.89
N THR A 151 7.18 10.51 -8.38
CA THR A 151 7.64 9.25 -7.78
C THR A 151 8.29 8.38 -8.86
N GLY A 152 9.52 7.94 -8.57
CA GLY A 152 10.38 7.23 -9.51
C GLY A 152 10.98 8.12 -10.59
N ASP A 153 12.02 7.62 -11.24
CA ASP A 153 12.57 8.20 -12.46
C ASP A 153 11.64 7.89 -13.62
N PHE A 154 10.96 8.93 -14.09
CA PHE A 154 9.99 8.84 -15.18
C PHE A 154 10.57 8.20 -16.45
N ASP A 155 11.88 8.27 -16.67
CA ASP A 155 12.56 7.77 -17.87
C ASP A 155 13.27 6.42 -17.67
N ALA A 156 13.21 5.83 -16.48
CA ALA A 156 13.82 4.55 -16.20
C ALA A 156 13.24 3.39 -17.03
N GLU A 157 14.06 2.42 -17.40
CA GLU A 157 13.59 1.22 -18.13
C GLU A 157 12.93 0.17 -17.23
N LEU A 158 13.13 0.25 -15.92
CA LEU A 158 12.66 -0.75 -14.96
C LEU A 158 11.49 -0.21 -14.11
N ALA A 159 10.74 -1.12 -13.51
CA ALA A 159 9.73 -0.77 -12.50
C ALA A 159 10.39 -0.14 -11.27
N GLN A 160 9.76 0.89 -10.71
CA GLN A 160 10.33 1.68 -9.62
C GLN A 160 9.36 2.04 -8.48
N ALA A 161 8.05 1.93 -8.62
CA ALA A 161 7.16 2.47 -7.59
C ALA A 161 5.73 1.91 -7.53
N TYR A 162 5.41 0.79 -8.18
CA TYR A 162 4.02 0.28 -8.24
C TYR A 162 3.31 0.11 -6.88
N ASP A 163 4.03 -0.03 -5.75
CA ASP A 163 3.45 -0.17 -4.40
C ASP A 163 3.71 1.02 -3.47
N TRP A 164 4.25 2.14 -3.97
CA TRP A 164 4.74 3.23 -3.10
C TRP A 164 3.66 4.00 -2.33
N ALA A 165 2.44 4.30 -2.76
CA ALA A 165 1.60 5.36 -2.13
C ALA A 165 2.20 6.79 -2.22
N ARG A 166 1.41 7.73 -2.71
CA ARG A 166 1.87 9.07 -3.10
C ARG A 166 1.19 10.09 -2.22
N ILE A 167 1.99 10.83 -1.45
CA ILE A 167 1.53 11.99 -0.70
C ILE A 167 2.43 13.14 -1.10
N TYR A 168 1.86 14.12 -1.80
CA TYR A 168 2.59 15.28 -2.28
C TYR A 168 2.19 16.52 -1.49
N PRO A 169 3.15 17.21 -0.82
CA PRO A 169 2.85 18.47 -0.17
C PRO A 169 2.50 19.53 -1.22
N VAL A 170 1.57 20.41 -0.87
CA VAL A 170 1.12 21.50 -1.73
C VAL A 170 1.48 22.81 -1.06
N GLY A 171 2.24 23.65 -1.76
CA GLY A 171 2.57 24.99 -1.28
C GLY A 171 1.37 25.94 -1.35
N ASP A 172 1.31 26.89 -0.41
CA ASP A 172 0.21 27.86 -0.27
C ASP A 172 -0.08 28.65 -1.56
N SER A 173 0.94 28.90 -2.39
CA SER A 173 0.80 29.63 -3.66
C SER A 173 0.31 28.78 -4.83
N GLN A 174 0.27 27.46 -4.68
CA GLN A 174 -0.12 26.52 -5.75
C GLN A 174 -1.62 26.22 -5.72
N ILE A 175 -2.26 26.37 -4.56
CA ILE A 175 -3.70 26.20 -4.37
C ILE A 175 -4.46 27.53 -4.49
N ARG A 176 -5.68 27.47 -5.01
CA ARG A 176 -6.56 28.64 -5.15
C ARG A 176 -7.88 28.40 -4.45
N GLU A 177 -8.49 29.47 -3.97
CA GLU A 177 -9.90 29.46 -3.62
C GLU A 177 -10.75 29.26 -4.89
N GLY A 178 -11.75 28.40 -4.83
CA GLY A 178 -12.56 28.02 -5.99
C GLY A 178 -11.98 26.83 -6.76
N SER A 179 -12.01 26.89 -8.10
CA SER A 179 -11.65 25.74 -8.95
C SER A 179 -10.14 25.53 -9.03
N ASN A 180 -9.73 24.27 -8.93
CA ASN A 180 -8.35 23.81 -9.06
C ASN A 180 -8.30 22.61 -10.01
N LEU A 181 -7.19 22.48 -10.74
CA LEU A 181 -6.92 21.39 -11.66
C LEU A 181 -5.74 20.55 -11.18
N LEU A 182 -5.99 19.26 -10.97
CA LEU A 182 -5.00 18.24 -10.67
C LEU A 182 -4.70 17.45 -11.94
N LEU A 183 -3.44 17.45 -12.38
CA LEU A 183 -2.95 16.65 -13.49
C LEU A 183 -1.99 15.59 -12.94
N VAL A 184 -2.17 14.34 -13.33
CA VAL A 184 -1.26 13.25 -13.00
C VAL A 184 -0.81 12.61 -14.31
N GLN A 185 0.46 12.81 -14.64
CA GLN A 185 1.12 12.10 -15.73
C GLN A 185 1.62 10.77 -15.20
N VAL A 186 1.17 9.66 -15.76
CA VAL A 186 1.57 8.31 -15.35
C VAL A 186 2.31 7.63 -16.49
N ARG A 187 3.44 7.02 -16.18
CA ARG A 187 4.11 6.04 -17.05
C ARG A 187 3.93 4.66 -16.43
N GLY A 188 3.16 3.82 -17.12
CA GLY A 188 2.90 2.45 -16.68
C GLY A 188 4.07 1.53 -16.97
N TYR A 189 4.21 0.46 -16.19
CA TYR A 189 5.14 -0.63 -16.46
C TYR A 189 4.36 -1.94 -16.69
N SER A 190 4.10 -2.27 -17.96
CA SER A 190 3.21 -3.39 -18.30
C SER A 190 3.92 -4.75 -18.27
N LEU A 191 4.13 -5.32 -17.07
CA LEU A 191 4.33 -6.77 -16.92
C LEU A 191 3.01 -7.54 -16.82
N ALA A 192 1.96 -6.87 -16.36
CA ALA A 192 0.62 -7.42 -16.19
C ALA A 192 -0.43 -6.57 -16.93
N THR A 193 -1.58 -7.18 -17.19
CA THR A 193 -2.73 -6.60 -17.91
C THR A 193 -3.33 -5.35 -17.24
N LYS A 194 -2.84 -4.95 -16.05
CA LYS A 194 -3.29 -3.85 -15.20
C LYS A 194 -2.11 -2.93 -14.87
N TRP A 195 -2.22 -1.66 -15.24
CA TRP A 195 -1.28 -0.57 -14.95
C TRP A 195 -2.09 0.74 -14.87
N GLY A 196 -1.52 1.84 -14.39
CA GLY A 196 -2.20 3.14 -14.25
C GLY A 196 -2.54 3.49 -12.79
N MET A 197 -3.44 4.45 -12.61
CA MET A 197 -3.89 4.91 -11.28
C MET A 197 -5.15 4.16 -10.83
N PHE A 198 -5.09 3.47 -9.69
CA PHE A 198 -6.23 2.73 -9.14
C PHE A 198 -7.17 3.68 -8.37
N VAL A 199 -8.19 4.21 -9.04
CA VAL A 199 -9.03 5.39 -8.68
C VAL A 199 -9.87 5.30 -7.38
N ASP A 200 -9.38 4.75 -6.28
CA ASP A 200 -10.18 4.56 -5.05
C ASP A 200 -9.88 5.56 -3.92
N ARG A 201 -8.72 6.23 -3.92
CA ARG A 201 -8.18 6.90 -2.72
C ARG A 201 -7.56 8.29 -2.94
N THR A 202 -7.96 9.05 -3.96
CA THR A 202 -7.44 10.42 -4.08
C THR A 202 -8.07 11.33 -3.01
N ARG A 203 -7.24 11.95 -2.18
CA ARG A 203 -7.69 12.89 -1.13
C ARG A 203 -6.91 14.19 -1.21
N PHE A 204 -7.60 15.28 -0.89
CA PHE A 204 -7.04 16.60 -0.80
C PHE A 204 -7.39 17.19 0.56
N GLY A 205 -6.44 17.79 1.27
CA GLY A 205 -6.74 18.36 2.57
C GLY A 205 -5.52 18.87 3.28
N THR A 206 -5.68 19.25 4.55
CA THR A 206 -4.57 19.69 5.36
C THR A 206 -3.48 18.60 5.41
N ALA A 207 -2.23 19.01 5.31
CA ALA A 207 -1.10 18.08 5.36
C ALA A 207 -1.12 17.29 6.67
N SER A 208 -1.46 17.94 7.79
CA SER A 208 -1.53 17.29 9.10
C SER A 208 -2.53 16.12 9.13
N SER A 209 -3.73 16.29 8.57
CA SER A 209 -4.73 15.20 8.58
C SER A 209 -4.32 14.04 7.66
N ILE A 210 -3.73 14.33 6.50
CA ILE A 210 -3.26 13.31 5.56
C ILE A 210 -2.09 12.51 6.16
N TYR A 211 -1.04 13.18 6.64
CA TYR A 211 0.14 12.51 7.20
C TYR A 211 -0.21 11.77 8.49
N SER A 212 -1.03 12.34 9.39
CA SER A 212 -1.40 11.65 10.63
C SER A 212 -2.16 10.35 10.36
N ARG A 213 -3.07 10.32 9.38
CA ARG A 213 -3.76 9.11 8.95
C ARG A 213 -2.78 8.07 8.37
N PHE A 214 -1.89 8.51 7.48
CA PHE A 214 -0.88 7.66 6.87
C PHE A 214 0.02 7.00 7.92
N TYR A 215 0.55 7.79 8.86
CA TYR A 215 1.40 7.28 9.93
C TYR A 215 0.62 6.44 10.96
N ALA A 216 -0.62 6.80 11.30
CA ALA A 216 -1.44 5.99 12.20
C ALA A 216 -1.66 4.58 11.65
N PHE A 217 -1.98 4.44 10.36
CA PHE A 217 -2.15 3.15 9.71
C PHE A 217 -0.85 2.33 9.72
N ASN A 218 0.27 2.94 9.31
CA ASN A 218 1.57 2.27 9.25
C ASN A 218 2.11 1.91 10.64
N PHE A 219 1.94 2.77 11.65
CA PHE A 219 2.39 2.49 13.01
C PHE A 219 1.52 1.48 13.74
N MET A 220 0.23 1.41 13.46
CA MET A 220 -0.61 0.32 13.96
C MET A 220 -0.12 -1.02 13.43
N ALA A 221 0.21 -1.10 12.13
CA ALA A 221 0.83 -2.29 11.56
C ALA A 221 2.17 -2.61 12.24
N ALA A 222 3.04 -1.61 12.45
CA ALA A 222 4.31 -1.78 13.16
C ALA A 222 4.11 -2.28 14.60
N GLY A 223 3.07 -1.84 15.30
CA GLY A 223 2.71 -2.34 16.64
C GLY A 223 2.45 -3.85 16.64
N PHE A 224 1.70 -4.35 15.65
CA PHE A 224 1.52 -5.80 15.49
C PHE A 224 2.85 -6.51 15.18
N LEU A 225 3.73 -5.92 14.38
CA LEU A 225 5.04 -6.49 14.09
C LEU A 225 5.91 -6.61 15.34
N ILE A 226 5.89 -5.63 16.24
CA ILE A 226 6.61 -5.68 17.52
C ILE A 226 6.07 -6.82 18.39
N MET A 227 4.75 -7.04 18.41
CA MET A 227 4.14 -8.15 19.13
C MET A 227 4.62 -9.50 18.57
N TYR A 228 4.59 -9.69 17.26
CA TYR A 228 5.09 -10.91 16.60
C TYR A 228 6.60 -11.10 16.78
N PHE A 229 7.38 -10.02 16.73
CA PHE A 229 8.82 -10.05 16.98
C PHE A 229 9.14 -10.49 18.41
N THR A 230 8.36 -10.02 19.38
CA THR A 230 8.49 -10.42 20.79
C THR A 230 8.16 -11.90 20.97
N ALA A 231 7.09 -12.38 20.33
CA ALA A 231 6.75 -13.80 20.33
C ALA A 231 7.87 -14.65 19.70
N ALA A 232 8.39 -14.26 18.53
CA ALA A 232 9.51 -14.95 17.87
C ALA A 232 10.75 -15.01 18.78
N SER A 233 11.09 -13.90 19.42
CA SER A 233 12.21 -13.79 20.36
C SER A 233 12.02 -14.69 21.58
N TYR A 234 10.80 -14.79 22.11
CA TYR A 234 10.47 -15.68 23.21
C TYR A 234 10.67 -17.16 22.84
N PHE A 235 10.19 -17.60 21.68
CA PHE A 235 10.40 -18.98 21.23
C PHE A 235 11.87 -19.27 20.92
N LEU A 236 12.60 -18.30 20.39
CA LEU A 236 14.05 -18.43 20.24
C LEU A 236 14.74 -18.61 21.60
N PHE A 237 14.36 -17.81 22.60
CA PHE A 237 14.88 -17.94 23.96
C PHE A 237 14.55 -19.30 24.59
N LEU A 238 13.32 -19.81 24.40
CA LEU A 238 12.94 -21.15 24.83
C LEU A 238 13.81 -22.22 24.18
N PHE A 239 14.09 -22.11 22.88
CA PHE A 239 14.99 -23.02 22.18
C PHE A 239 16.42 -22.97 22.73
N LEU A 240 16.98 -21.77 22.96
CA LEU A 240 18.32 -21.61 23.55
C LEU A 240 18.41 -22.32 24.90
N ARG A 241 17.35 -22.31 25.70
CA ARG A 241 17.26 -23.01 26.98
C ARG A 241 16.97 -24.51 26.83
N ARG A 242 16.26 -24.93 25.79
CA ARG A 242 15.80 -26.31 25.56
C ARG A 242 16.12 -26.78 24.14
N GLN A 243 17.40 -26.93 23.84
CA GLN A 243 17.89 -27.25 22.50
C GLN A 243 17.41 -28.59 21.92
N LYS A 244 16.78 -29.46 22.74
CA LYS A 244 16.16 -30.72 22.27
C LYS A 244 14.84 -30.48 21.54
N GLU A 245 14.11 -29.43 21.90
CA GLU A 245 12.80 -29.06 21.37
C GLU A 245 13.00 -28.18 20.11
N ARG A 246 13.42 -28.79 18.99
CA ARG A 246 13.76 -28.10 17.73
C ARG A 246 12.58 -27.36 17.10
N GLU A 247 11.36 -27.75 17.43
CA GLU A 247 10.13 -27.07 17.01
C GLU A 247 10.12 -25.58 17.39
N TYR A 248 10.70 -25.21 18.52
CA TYR A 248 10.80 -23.81 18.95
C TYR A 248 11.75 -22.99 18.08
N LEU A 249 12.84 -23.60 17.58
CA LEU A 249 13.76 -22.93 16.65
C LEU A 249 13.08 -22.65 15.33
N PHE A 250 12.45 -23.66 14.72
CA PHE A 250 11.80 -23.51 13.42
C PHE A 250 10.61 -22.55 13.50
N PHE A 251 9.85 -22.58 14.59
CA PHE A 251 8.77 -21.61 14.82
C PHE A 251 9.29 -20.18 14.93
N ALA A 252 10.38 -19.97 15.69
CA ALA A 252 11.01 -18.66 15.84
C ALA A 252 11.54 -18.13 14.50
N ILE A 253 12.27 -18.95 13.73
CA ILE A 253 12.78 -18.57 12.40
C ILE A 253 11.62 -18.20 11.48
N PHE A 254 10.58 -19.04 11.39
CA PHE A 254 9.40 -18.78 10.58
C PHE A 254 8.73 -17.45 10.97
N THR A 255 8.57 -17.19 12.27
CA THR A 255 7.90 -15.98 12.75
C THR A 255 8.77 -14.73 12.54
N PHE A 256 10.10 -14.82 12.68
CA PHE A 256 11.00 -13.72 12.31
C PHE A 256 10.94 -13.41 10.81
N LEU A 257 10.97 -14.43 9.95
CA LEU A 257 10.80 -14.24 8.51
C LEU A 257 9.45 -13.62 8.17
N LEU A 258 8.38 -14.05 8.84
CA LEU A 258 7.05 -13.45 8.70
C LEU A 258 7.05 -11.97 9.10
N VAL A 259 7.67 -11.60 10.22
CA VAL A 259 7.79 -10.20 10.65
C VAL A 259 8.55 -9.36 9.61
N ILE A 260 9.67 -9.86 9.10
CA ILE A 260 10.47 -9.17 8.09
C ILE A 260 9.68 -9.02 6.78
N TYR A 261 8.99 -10.08 6.34
CA TYR A 261 8.13 -10.05 5.16
C TYR A 261 7.02 -9.00 5.32
N GLN A 262 6.32 -9.01 6.45
CA GLN A 262 5.25 -8.06 6.71
C GLN A 262 5.77 -6.62 6.84
N PHE A 263 6.99 -6.41 7.34
CA PHE A 263 7.64 -5.10 7.31
C PHE A 263 7.82 -4.59 5.87
N PHE A 264 8.30 -5.42 4.94
CA PHE A 264 8.42 -5.06 3.52
C PHE A 264 7.07 -4.80 2.83
N ARG A 265 5.96 -5.25 3.42
CA ARG A 265 4.60 -4.92 2.95
C ARG A 265 4.12 -3.53 3.40
N THR A 266 4.79 -2.91 4.38
CA THR A 266 4.45 -1.55 4.86
C THR A 266 5.04 -0.45 3.98
N GLN A 267 4.56 0.80 4.16
CA GLN A 267 5.15 1.96 3.49
C GLN A 267 6.35 2.55 4.24
N LEU A 268 6.55 2.18 5.50
CA LEU A 268 7.68 2.65 6.33
C LEU A 268 9.05 2.32 5.74
N LYS A 269 9.14 1.32 4.85
CA LYS A 269 10.38 0.97 4.15
C LYS A 269 10.89 2.12 3.26
N TYR A 270 9.99 2.90 2.67
CA TYR A 270 10.35 4.01 1.78
C TYR A 270 10.86 5.24 2.52
N GLU A 271 10.59 5.34 3.83
CA GLU A 271 11.20 6.36 4.70
C GLU A 271 12.68 6.05 4.99
N ILE A 272 13.12 4.81 4.79
CA ILE A 272 14.51 4.38 5.04
C ILE A 272 15.36 4.52 3.77
N SER A 273 14.82 4.07 2.63
CA SER A 273 15.46 4.21 1.31
C SER A 273 14.40 4.18 0.22
N GLU A 274 14.65 4.95 -0.84
CA GLU A 274 13.82 5.04 -2.05
C GLU A 274 14.11 3.89 -3.05
N ASP A 275 15.03 2.97 -2.72
CA ASP A 275 15.42 1.85 -3.59
C ASP A 275 14.35 0.74 -3.68
N PHE A 276 13.35 0.97 -4.51
CA PHE A 276 12.26 0.04 -4.75
C PHE A 276 12.71 -1.39 -5.13
N LEU A 277 13.63 -1.53 -6.09
CA LEU A 277 14.08 -2.84 -6.55
C LEU A 277 14.81 -3.62 -5.46
N LEU A 278 15.52 -2.93 -4.58
CA LEU A 278 16.18 -3.54 -3.43
C LEU A 278 15.14 -4.11 -2.47
N TRP A 279 14.13 -3.32 -2.09
CA TRP A 279 13.07 -3.77 -1.20
C TRP A 279 12.31 -4.97 -1.77
N LYS A 280 12.01 -4.97 -3.07
CA LYS A 280 11.35 -6.10 -3.73
C LYS A 280 12.21 -7.35 -3.80
N ARG A 281 13.51 -7.22 -4.06
CA ARG A 281 14.43 -8.36 -4.04
C ARG A 281 14.46 -9.00 -2.65
N MET A 282 14.54 -8.18 -1.60
CA MET A 282 14.54 -8.67 -0.21
C MET A 282 13.18 -9.28 0.17
N GLU A 283 12.07 -8.66 -0.22
CA GLU A 283 10.71 -9.20 -0.03
C GLU A 283 10.59 -10.61 -0.61
N TYR A 284 11.02 -10.82 -1.86
CA TYR A 284 10.94 -12.13 -2.51
C TYR A 284 11.89 -13.18 -1.94
N ILE A 285 13.11 -12.80 -1.52
CA ILE A 285 14.02 -13.72 -0.83
C ILE A 285 13.39 -14.20 0.47
N VAL A 286 12.83 -13.29 1.27
CA VAL A 286 12.19 -13.64 2.55
C VAL A 286 10.95 -14.50 2.32
N LEU A 287 10.12 -14.16 1.32
CA LEU A 287 8.95 -14.96 0.94
C LEU A 287 9.35 -16.39 0.53
N PHE A 288 10.44 -16.53 -0.25
CA PHE A 288 10.95 -17.83 -0.65
C PHE A 288 11.42 -18.65 0.55
N LEU A 289 12.09 -18.05 1.53
CA LEU A 289 12.56 -18.71 2.75
C LEU A 289 11.42 -19.05 3.74
N LEU A 290 10.29 -18.35 3.63
CA LEU A 290 9.13 -18.56 4.49
C LEU A 290 8.53 -19.96 4.29
N VAL A 291 8.45 -20.44 3.05
CA VAL A 291 7.92 -21.78 2.70
C VAL A 291 8.72 -22.94 3.34
N PRO A 292 10.04 -23.07 3.15
CA PRO A 292 10.81 -24.14 3.78
C PRO A 292 10.83 -24.00 5.31
N SER A 293 10.90 -22.78 5.86
CA SER A 293 10.86 -22.60 7.32
C SER A 293 9.53 -23.10 7.94
N PHE A 294 8.41 -22.83 7.28
CA PHE A 294 7.10 -23.34 7.65
C PHE A 294 7.03 -24.87 7.55
N TYR A 295 7.56 -25.44 6.48
CA TYR A 295 7.63 -26.89 6.30
C TYR A 295 8.42 -27.58 7.42
N TYR A 296 9.61 -27.08 7.76
CA TYR A 296 10.42 -27.64 8.83
C TYR A 296 9.77 -27.46 10.21
N PHE A 297 9.07 -26.35 10.45
CA PHE A 297 8.26 -26.18 11.66
C PHE A 297 7.18 -27.27 11.77
N PHE A 298 6.38 -27.47 10.72
CA PHE A 298 5.35 -28.50 10.69
C PHE A 298 5.91 -29.90 10.93
N ARG A 299 7.04 -30.21 10.30
CA ARG A 299 7.70 -31.51 10.45
C ARG A 299 8.20 -31.73 11.87
N ALA A 300 8.83 -30.72 12.47
CA ALA A 300 9.33 -30.80 13.84
C ALA A 300 8.17 -30.96 14.85
N TYR A 301 7.05 -30.27 14.61
CA TYR A 301 5.90 -30.26 15.51
C TYR A 301 5.07 -31.56 15.49
N PHE A 302 4.80 -32.11 14.30
CA PHE A 302 3.94 -33.29 14.14
C PHE A 302 4.69 -34.63 14.14
N HIS A 303 6.02 -34.62 14.31
CA HIS A 303 6.87 -35.83 14.31
C HIS A 303 6.53 -36.83 13.19
N MET A 304 6.40 -36.36 11.95
CA MET A 304 5.96 -37.20 10.83
C MET A 304 6.89 -38.42 10.60
N PRO A 305 6.35 -39.63 10.37
CA PRO A 305 7.14 -40.83 10.13
C PRO A 305 7.83 -40.78 8.76
N SER A 306 9.14 -41.06 8.73
CA SER A 306 10.02 -40.87 7.56
C SER A 306 9.68 -41.79 6.37
N SER A 307 8.88 -41.31 5.43
CA SER A 307 8.53 -42.03 4.19
C SER A 307 9.51 -41.70 3.04
N ARG A 308 9.54 -42.53 1.98
CA ARG A 308 10.40 -42.29 0.80
C ARG A 308 10.07 -40.97 0.09
N TRP A 309 8.80 -40.59 0.04
CA TRP A 309 8.35 -39.31 -0.52
C TRP A 309 8.80 -38.11 0.31
N GLN A 310 8.88 -38.25 1.63
CA GLN A 310 9.40 -37.20 2.50
C GLN A 310 10.90 -36.98 2.31
N LYS A 311 11.69 -38.03 2.10
CA LYS A 311 13.13 -37.89 1.79
C LYS A 311 13.37 -37.16 0.47
N LEU A 312 12.46 -37.32 -0.51
CA LEU A 312 12.50 -36.59 -1.77
C LEU A 312 12.15 -35.10 -1.59
N LEU A 313 11.10 -34.80 -0.82
CA LEU A 313 10.71 -33.42 -0.49
C LEU A 313 11.79 -32.68 0.33
N ASP A 314 12.42 -33.37 1.27
CA ASP A 314 13.54 -32.85 2.04
C ASP A 314 14.74 -32.45 1.16
N TYR A 315 14.96 -33.17 0.06
CA TYR A 315 16.03 -32.86 -0.90
C TYR A 315 15.66 -31.72 -1.85
N GLY A 316 14.37 -31.54 -2.14
CA GLY A 316 13.86 -30.46 -2.99
C GLY A 316 13.66 -29.11 -2.28
N MET A 317 13.69 -29.09 -0.95
CA MET A 317 13.56 -27.87 -0.12
C MET A 317 14.89 -27.38 0.51
N LEU A 318 16.01 -28.06 0.20
CA LEU A 318 17.38 -27.65 0.52
C LEU A 318 17.96 -26.79 -0.61
#